data_AF-A0A9E5PG20-F1
#
_entry.id   AF-A0A9E5PG20-F1
#
_cell.length_a   1.000
_cell.length_b   1.000
_cell.length_c   1.000
_cell.angle_alpha   90.00
_cell.angle_beta   90.00
_cell.angle_gamma   90.00
#
_symmetry.space_group_name_H-M   'P 1'
#
loop_
_entity.id
_entity.type
_entity.pdbx_description
1 polymer ?
#
loop_
_entity_poly.entity_id
_entity_poly.type
_entity_poly.pdbx_seq_one_letter_code
_entity_poly.pdbx_strand_id
1 'polypeptide(L)' 'MPTIKVRKNGPYLVTGEVELTDHEGNTFEVKENFALCRCGHSANKPFCDGAHKRVEFNDEQ' A
#
# COMPACT_ATOMS: atom_id res chain seq x y z
N MET A 1 -9.04 -16.42 -0.28
CA MET A 1 -9.53 -15.25 -1.03
C MET A 1 -8.56 -14.10 -0.77
N PRO A 2 -8.20 -13.31 -1.78
CA PRO A 2 -7.39 -12.13 -1.56
C PRO A 2 -8.14 -11.14 -0.67
N THR A 3 -7.41 -10.41 0.16
CA THR A 3 -7.97 -9.41 1.09
C THR A 3 -7.16 -8.13 1.04
N ILE A 4 -7.85 -7.01 1.27
CA ILE A 4 -7.23 -5.71 1.47
C ILE A 4 -7.67 -5.20 2.84
N LYS A 5 -6.71 -5.04 3.75
CA LYS A 5 -6.96 -4.50 5.09
C LYS A 5 -6.45 -3.08 5.20
N VAL A 6 -7.34 -2.17 5.53
CA VAL A 6 -6.98 -0.78 5.87
C VAL A 6 -6.42 -0.77 7.29
N ARG A 7 -5.14 -0.41 7.46
CA ARG A 7 -4.55 -0.25 8.79
C ARG A 7 -4.74 1.19 9.27
N LYS A 8 -5.31 1.39 10.46
CA LYS A 8 -5.41 2.71 11.13
C LYS A 8 -4.06 3.44 11.06
N ASN A 9 -4.08 4.71 10.64
CA ASN A 9 -2.88 5.56 10.47
C ASN A 9 -1.77 4.92 9.61
N GLY A 10 -2.14 4.04 8.67
CA GLY A 10 -1.19 3.15 8.00
C GLY A 10 -1.58 2.75 6.57
N PRO A 11 -0.81 1.83 5.96
CA PRO A 11 -1.00 1.42 4.56
C PRO A 11 -2.24 0.55 4.35
N TYR A 12 -2.52 0.25 3.09
CA TYR A 12 -3.33 -0.90 2.71
C TYR A 12 -2.47 -2.16 2.75
N LEU A 13 -2.86 -3.16 3.52
CA LEU A 13 -2.22 -4.48 3.53
C LEU A 13 -2.96 -5.38 2.56
N VAL A 14 -2.26 -5.86 1.54
CA VAL A 14 -2.78 -6.78 0.54
C VAL A 14 -2.24 -8.17 0.84
N THR A 15 -3.14 -9.15 0.93
CA THR A 15 -2.81 -10.54 1.24
C THR A 15 -3.53 -11.45 0.26
N GLY A 16 -2.79 -12.37 -0.35
CA GLY A 16 -3.25 -13.34 -1.33
C GLY A 16 -2.75 -13.02 -2.74
N GLU A 17 -2.99 -13.96 -3.66
CA GLU A 17 -2.62 -13.78 -5.07
C GLU A 17 -3.50 -12.72 -5.72
N VAL A 18 -2.87 -11.63 -6.15
CA VAL A 18 -3.50 -10.53 -6.88
C VAL A 18 -2.56 -10.02 -7.97
N GLU A 19 -3.13 -9.48 -9.05
CA GLU A 19 -2.39 -8.72 -10.04
C GLU A 19 -2.40 -7.23 -9.63
N LEU A 20 -1.23 -6.60 -9.62
CA LEU A 20 -1.10 -5.16 -9.39
C LEU A 20 -0.65 -4.51 -10.70
N THR A 21 -1.45 -3.59 -11.21
CA THR A 21 -1.17 -2.80 -12.41
C THR A 21 -1.25 -1.30 -12.14
N ASP A 22 -0.53 -0.49 -12.92
CA ASP A 22 -0.70 0.96 -12.95
C ASP A 22 -1.76 1.41 -13.98
N HIS A 23 -1.95 2.73 -14.09
CA HIS A 23 -2.89 3.34 -15.03
C HIS A 23 -2.54 3.16 -16.52
N GLU A 24 -1.29 2.77 -16.84
CA GLU A 24 -0.82 2.48 -18.19
C GLU A 24 -0.90 0.98 -18.52
N GLY A 25 -1.25 0.14 -17.53
CA GLY A 25 -1.35 -1.30 -17.66
C GLY A 25 -0.05 -2.04 -17.38
N ASN A 26 0.99 -1.39 -16.84
CA ASN A 26 2.22 -2.08 -16.46
C ASN A 26 1.99 -2.90 -15.19
N THR A 27 2.44 -4.16 -15.20
CA THR A 27 2.33 -5.06 -14.05
C THR A 27 3.53 -4.92 -13.12
N PHE A 28 3.27 -4.94 -11.81
CA PHE A 28 4.31 -4.98 -10.78
C PHE A 28 4.60 -6.41 -10.34
N GLU A 29 5.88 -6.75 -10.16
CA GLU A 29 6.25 -7.96 -9.44
C GLU A 29 6.04 -7.78 -7.94
N VAL A 30 5.05 -8.49 -7.39
CA VAL A 30 4.69 -8.42 -5.98
C VAL A 30 4.69 -9.80 -5.33
N LYS A 31 4.97 -9.82 -4.03
CA LYS A 31 4.79 -11.01 -3.20
C LYS A 31 3.30 -11.20 -2.90
N GLU A 32 2.93 -12.38 -2.41
CA GLU A 32 1.56 -12.64 -1.92
C GLU A 32 1.12 -11.68 -0.80
N ASN A 33 2.08 -11.14 -0.05
CA ASN A 33 1.83 -10.18 1.03
C ASN A 33 2.66 -8.92 0.81
N PHE A 34 1.98 -7.79 0.62
CA PHE A 34 2.61 -6.49 0.41
C PHE A 34 1.76 -5.35 0.97
N ALA A 35 2.36 -4.17 1.07
CA ALA A 35 1.72 -2.98 1.62
C ALA A 35 1.76 -1.83 0.62
N LEU A 36 0.60 -1.25 0.31
CA LEU A 36 0.48 -0.08 -0.57
C LEU A 36 0.41 1.21 0.26
N CYS A 37 1.09 2.24 -0.22
CA CYS A 37 1.10 3.55 0.41
C CYS A 37 -0.31 4.14 0.40
N ARG A 38 -0.75 4.61 1.57
CA ARG A 38 -2.00 5.38 1.72
C ARG A 38 -1.77 6.81 2.17
N CYS A 39 -0.64 7.09 2.83
CA CYS A 39 -0.34 8.41 3.38
C CYS A 39 0.20 9.43 2.36
N GLY A 40 0.46 9.03 1.11
CA GLY A 40 1.01 9.91 0.06
C GLY A 40 2.52 10.20 0.13
N HIS A 41 3.18 9.88 1.25
CA HIS A 41 4.56 10.32 1.52
C HIS A 41 5.65 9.25 1.30
N SER A 42 5.30 8.06 0.78
CA SER A 42 6.30 7.04 0.46
C SER A 42 7.27 7.52 -0.62
N ALA A 43 8.56 7.23 -0.46
CA ALA A 43 9.57 7.41 -1.50
C ALA A 43 9.61 6.22 -2.49
N ASN A 44 8.98 5.10 -2.14
CA ASN A 44 8.92 3.88 -2.95
C ASN A 44 7.48 3.61 -3.44
N LYS A 45 6.84 4.60 -4.05
CA LYS A 45 5.46 4.45 -4.55
C LYS A 45 5.41 3.37 -5.64
N PRO A 46 4.33 2.57 -5.72
CA PRO A 46 3.09 2.66 -4.93
C PRO A 46 3.17 1.99 -3.54
N PHE A 47 4.31 1.43 -3.16
CA PHE A 47 4.48 0.65 -1.94
C PHE A 47 4.67 1.52 -0.69
N CYS A 48 4.35 0.96 0.48
CA CYS A 48 4.61 1.57 1.76
C CYS A 48 6.06 1.33 2.20
N ASP A 49 6.78 2.41 2.52
CA ASP A 49 8.16 2.42 3.03
C ASP A 49 8.26 2.82 4.51
N GLY A 50 7.11 2.98 5.19
CA GLY A 50 7.05 3.45 6.59
C GLY A 50 6.89 4.96 6.76
N ALA A 51 6.85 5.75 5.68
CA ALA A 51 6.68 7.21 5.75
C ALA A 51 5.45 7.66 6.55
N HIS A 52 4.37 6.87 6.58
CA HIS A 52 3.16 7.14 7.36
C HIS A 52 3.43 7.41 8.85
N LYS A 53 4.47 6.79 9.43
CA LYS A 53 4.90 7.07 10.80
C LYS A 53 5.61 8.41 10.94
N ARG A 54 6.46 8.76 9.96
CA ARG A 54 7.25 10.00 9.98
C ARG A 54 6.37 11.24 9.83
N VAL A 55 5.31 11.14 9.02
CA VAL A 55 4.38 12.25 8.75
C VAL A 55 3.14 12.21 9.65
N GLU A 56 3.15 11.34 10.66
CA GLU A 56 2.04 11.20 11.62
C GLU A 56 0.68 11.10 10.94
N PHE A 57 0.61 10.27 9.89
CA PHE A 57 -0.58 10.13 9.06
C PHE A 57 -1.79 9.76 9.93
N ASN A 58 -2.84 10.60 9.87
CA ASN A 58 -4.09 10.41 10.58
C ASN A 58 -5.21 10.19 9.54
N ASP A 59 -5.90 9.06 9.63
CA ASP A 59 -6.98 8.71 8.71
C ASP A 59 -8.39 8.92 9.27
N GLU A 60 -8.51 9.56 10.44
CA GLU A 60 -9.76 9.92 11.10
C GLU A 60 -10.12 11.40 10.90
N GLN A 61 -9.41 12.12 10.02
CA GLN A 61 -9.73 13.49 9.62
C GLN A 61 -10.66 13.54 8.40
#